data_AF-A0A4S0MJJ0-F1
#
_entry.id   AF-A0A4S0MJJ0-F1
#
_cell.length_a   1.000
_cell.length_b   1.000
_cell.length_c   1.000
_cell.angle_alpha   90.00
_cell.angle_beta   90.00
_cell.angle_gamma   90.00
#
_symmetry.space_group_name_H-M   'P 1'
#
loop_
_entity.id
_entity.type
_entity.pdbx_description
1 polymer ?
#
loop_
_entity_poly.entity_id
_entity_poly.type
_entity_poly.pdbx_seq_one_letter_code
_entity_poly.pdbx_strand_id
1 'polypeptide(L)'
;YPIRGAATFKSTVGTNVASDALANLASGGVTGGALIIVGEDYGEGSSIMQERSHAFAMKSQVWLLDPRPNLPSIVKAVEDGFELSEESNTPV
;
A
#
# COMPACT_ATOMS: atom_id res chain seq x y z
N TYR A 1 16.28 -17.14 -0.62
CA TYR A 1 15.89 -16.26 0.49
C TYR A 1 14.72 -15.41 0.00
N PRO A 2 13.56 -15.47 0.65
CA PRO A 2 12.48 -14.50 0.38
C PRO A 2 13.03 -13.09 0.61
N ILE A 3 12.69 -12.16 -0.28
CA ILE A 3 13.14 -10.76 -0.20
C ILE A 3 11.90 -9.89 -0.03
N ARG A 4 11.97 -8.97 0.93
CA ARG A 4 10.96 -7.93 1.12
C ARG A 4 10.99 -6.94 -0.04
N GLY A 5 9.85 -6.72 -0.66
CA GLY A 5 9.66 -5.72 -1.72
C GLY A 5 8.84 -4.53 -1.23
N ALA A 6 9.22 -3.32 -1.62
CA ALA A 6 8.39 -2.13 -1.42
C ALA A 6 8.38 -1.26 -2.68
N ALA A 7 7.20 -0.74 -3.01
CA ALA A 7 7.02 0.23 -4.09
C ALA A 7 6.32 1.47 -3.55
N THR A 8 6.72 2.65 -4.04
CA THR A 8 6.13 3.93 -3.64
C THR A 8 5.30 4.50 -4.76
N PHE A 9 4.04 4.82 -4.49
CA PHE A 9 3.18 5.50 -5.45
C PHE A 9 2.72 6.85 -4.91
N LYS A 10 2.62 7.83 -5.81
CA LYS A 10 1.98 9.09 -5.49
C LYS A 10 0.47 8.91 -5.60
N SER A 11 -0.16 8.70 -4.45
CA SER A 11 -1.61 8.68 -4.26
C SER A 11 -2.36 7.89 -5.37
N THR A 12 -3.51 8.36 -5.84
CA THR A 12 -4.40 7.59 -6.71
C THR A 12 -3.88 7.40 -8.12
N VAL A 13 -3.20 8.40 -8.70
CA VAL A 13 -2.74 8.31 -10.10
C VAL A 13 -1.70 7.20 -10.30
N GLY A 14 -0.72 7.08 -9.39
CA GLY A 14 0.27 6.00 -9.45
C GLY A 14 -0.36 4.64 -9.19
N THR A 15 -1.24 4.57 -8.19
CA THR A 15 -1.96 3.35 -7.81
C THR A 15 -2.91 2.87 -8.92
N ASN A 16 -3.50 3.80 -9.67
CA ASN A 16 -4.37 3.48 -10.80
C ASN A 16 -3.57 2.86 -11.96
N VAL A 17 -2.43 3.43 -12.33
CA VAL A 17 -1.55 2.86 -13.35
C VAL A 17 -1.08 1.46 -12.95
N ALA A 18 -0.81 1.24 -11.67
CA ALA A 18 -0.38 -0.05 -11.14
C ALA A 18 -1.53 -1.05 -10.90
N SER A 19 -2.80 -0.69 -11.08
CA SER A 19 -3.95 -1.48 -10.61
C SER A 19 -3.97 -2.92 -11.11
N ASP A 20 -3.68 -3.15 -12.39
CA ASP A 20 -3.67 -4.51 -12.96
C ASP A 20 -2.53 -5.35 -12.38
N ALA A 21 -1.35 -4.74 -12.19
CA ALA A 21 -0.21 -5.40 -11.56
C ALA A 21 -0.50 -5.73 -10.08
N LEU A 22 -1.17 -4.82 -9.35
CA LEU A 22 -1.56 -5.03 -7.96
C LEU A 22 -2.60 -6.14 -7.82
N ALA A 23 -3.62 -6.17 -8.68
CA ALA A 23 -4.62 -7.23 -8.68
C ALA A 23 -4.00 -8.59 -9.03
N ASN A 24 -3.06 -8.62 -9.99
CA ASN A 24 -2.32 -9.83 -10.34
C ASN A 24 -1.46 -10.32 -9.16
N LEU A 25 -0.73 -9.42 -8.50
CA LEU A 25 0.09 -9.72 -7.33
C LEU A 25 -0.75 -10.25 -6.16
N ALA A 26 -1.88 -9.59 -5.85
CA ALA A 26 -2.78 -10.01 -4.79
C ALA A 26 -3.41 -11.39 -5.09
N SER A 27 -3.71 -11.68 -6.36
CA SER A 27 -4.26 -12.97 -6.79
C SER A 27 -3.23 -14.11 -6.72
N GLY A 28 -1.98 -13.82 -7.11
CA GLY A 28 -0.88 -14.80 -7.07
C GLY A 28 -0.31 -15.02 -5.68
N GLY A 29 -0.53 -14.06 -4.78
CA GLY A 29 0.08 -14.01 -3.45
C GLY A 29 1.53 -13.55 -3.48
N VAL A 30 2.07 -13.31 -2.29
CA VAL A 30 3.44 -12.82 -2.09
C VAL A 30 4.23 -13.74 -1.18
N THR A 31 5.54 -13.83 -1.43
CA THR A 31 6.49 -14.60 -0.63
C THR A 31 7.59 -13.67 -0.16
N GLY A 32 7.77 -13.54 1.16
CA GLY A 32 8.79 -12.66 1.76
C GLY A 32 8.36 -11.21 1.97
N GLY A 33 7.06 -10.90 1.80
CA GLY A 33 6.46 -9.60 2.14
C GLY A 33 6.50 -8.56 1.02
N ALA A 34 5.39 -7.89 0.79
CA ALA A 34 5.26 -6.80 -0.17
C ALA A 34 4.47 -5.62 0.39
N LEU A 35 5.06 -4.42 0.32
CA LEU A 35 4.42 -3.17 0.73
C LEU A 35 4.22 -2.20 -0.44
N ILE A 36 3.05 -1.56 -0.48
CA ILE A 36 2.76 -0.40 -1.31
C ILE A 36 2.68 0.83 -0.41
N ILE A 37 3.68 1.70 -0.50
CA ILE A 37 3.72 2.94 0.26
C ILE A 37 3.06 4.04 -0.56
N VAL A 38 1.90 4.51 -0.09
CA VAL A 38 1.12 5.52 -0.79
C VAL A 38 1.35 6.90 -0.16
N GLY A 39 1.91 7.82 -0.93
CA GLY A 39 2.05 9.22 -0.54
C GLY A 39 0.74 9.98 -0.71
N GLU A 40 -0.21 9.75 0.21
CA GLU A 40 -1.53 10.38 0.17
C GLU A 40 -1.48 11.87 0.56
N ASP A 41 -2.12 12.72 -0.23
CA ASP A 41 -2.21 14.16 0.03
C ASP A 41 -3.56 14.52 0.63
N TYR A 42 -3.57 14.80 1.93
CA TYR A 42 -4.73 15.36 2.62
C TYR A 42 -4.66 16.89 2.66
N GLY A 43 -5.78 17.56 2.36
CA GLY A 43 -5.96 19.00 2.56
C GLY A 43 -5.97 19.86 1.30
N GLU A 44 -6.02 21.17 1.51
CA GLU A 44 -6.29 22.20 0.48
C GLU A 44 -5.15 22.35 -0.56
N GLY A 45 -3.94 21.87 -0.25
CA GLY A 45 -2.80 21.83 -1.17
C GLY A 45 -2.67 20.54 -1.98
N SER A 46 -3.63 19.62 -1.87
CA SER A 46 -3.61 18.34 -2.59
C SER A 46 -3.91 18.54 -4.07
N SER A 47 -3.13 17.88 -4.93
CA SER A 47 -3.36 17.89 -6.38
C SER A 47 -4.60 17.11 -6.82
N ILE A 48 -5.19 16.31 -5.91
CA ILE A 48 -6.32 15.40 -6.16
C ILE A 48 -7.22 15.27 -4.91
N MET A 49 -7.75 16.40 -4.42
CA MET A 49 -8.53 16.49 -3.17
C MET A 49 -9.72 15.52 -3.04
N GLN A 50 -10.30 15.03 -4.13
CA GLN A 50 -11.47 14.12 -4.12
C GLN A 50 -11.11 12.65 -4.26
N GLU A 51 -9.95 12.33 -4.82
CA GLU A 51 -9.56 10.95 -5.06
C GLU A 51 -8.90 10.36 -3.81
N ARG A 52 -9.18 9.09 -3.52
CA ARG A 52 -8.63 8.39 -2.35
C ARG A 52 -8.10 7.02 -2.73
N SER A 53 -6.92 6.69 -2.22
CA SER A 53 -6.27 5.41 -2.51
C SER A 53 -6.97 4.20 -1.87
N HIS A 54 -7.82 4.45 -0.87
CA HIS A 54 -8.61 3.43 -0.16
C HIS A 54 -9.45 2.55 -1.08
N ALA A 55 -10.06 3.13 -2.12
CA ALA A 55 -10.89 2.39 -3.06
C ALA A 55 -10.07 1.36 -3.87
N PHE A 56 -8.79 1.63 -4.10
CA PHE A 56 -7.90 0.71 -4.81
C PHE A 56 -7.54 -0.50 -3.96
N ALA A 57 -7.34 -0.33 -2.65
CA ALA A 57 -7.10 -1.46 -1.75
C ALA A 57 -8.28 -2.44 -1.78
N MET A 58 -9.51 -1.93 -1.68
CA MET A 58 -10.73 -2.75 -1.78
C MET A 58 -10.87 -3.42 -3.14
N LYS A 59 -10.65 -2.68 -4.23
CA LYS A 59 -10.73 -3.18 -5.62
C LYS A 59 -9.71 -4.30 -5.87
N SER A 60 -8.50 -4.17 -5.35
CA SER A 60 -7.38 -5.06 -5.64
C SER A 60 -7.13 -6.12 -4.56
N GLN A 61 -7.99 -6.21 -3.54
CA GLN A 61 -7.86 -7.17 -2.43
C GLN A 61 -6.50 -7.06 -1.71
N VAL A 62 -6.07 -5.82 -1.46
CA VAL A 62 -4.86 -5.48 -0.71
C VAL A 62 -5.28 -5.03 0.68
N TRP A 63 -4.50 -5.37 1.70
CA TRP A 63 -4.69 -4.76 3.02
C TRP A 63 -4.37 -3.27 2.96
N LEU A 64 -4.82 -2.51 3.96
CA LEU A 64 -4.51 -1.09 4.05
C LEU A 64 -4.25 -0.71 5.50
N LEU A 65 -3.10 -0.10 5.73
CA LEU A 65 -2.75 0.52 7.01
C LEU A 65 -2.71 2.04 6.81
N ASP A 66 -3.46 2.77 7.64
CA ASP A 66 -3.48 4.25 7.64
C ASP A 66 -2.95 4.78 8.98
N PRO A 67 -1.61 4.85 9.17
CA PRO A 67 -1.02 5.29 10.43
C PRO A 67 -1.16 6.80 10.62
N ARG A 68 -1.04 7.24 11.88
CA ARG A 68 -0.96 8.68 12.17
C ARG A 68 0.28 9.30 11.50
N PRO A 69 0.21 10.56 11.04
CA PRO A 69 1.28 11.20 10.25
C PRO A 69 2.44 11.70 11.14
N ASN A 70 3.05 10.80 11.90
CA ASN A 70 4.24 11.05 12.69
C ASN A 70 5.23 9.88 12.49
N LEU A 71 6.52 10.21 12.51
CA LEU A 71 7.57 9.25 12.19
C LEU A 71 7.49 7.93 12.99
N PRO A 72 7.29 7.93 14.33
CA PRO A 72 7.17 6.68 15.08
C PRO A 72 6.02 5.78 14.61
N SER A 73 4.85 6.36 14.32
CA SER A 73 3.68 5.59 13.86
C SER A 73 3.90 5.01 12.47
N ILE A 74 4.57 5.75 11.58
CA ILE A 74 4.88 5.31 10.22
C ILE A 74 5.91 4.16 10.25
N VAL A 75 6.97 4.29 11.05
CA VAL A 75 7.98 3.21 11.19
C VAL A 75 7.33 1.93 11.69
N LYS A 76 6.51 2.03 12.75
CA LYS A 76 5.77 0.89 13.28
C LYS A 76 4.86 0.26 12.22
N ALA A 77 4.14 1.06 11.44
CA ALA A 77 3.25 0.54 10.41
C ALA A 77 3.99 -0.17 9.26
N VAL A 78 5.23 0.22 8.95
CA VAL A 78 6.07 -0.49 7.98
C VAL A 78 6.46 -1.87 8.51
N GLU A 79 6.83 -1.96 9.80
CA GLU A 79 7.12 -3.23 10.46
C GLU A 79 5.88 -4.14 10.48
N ASP A 80 4.77 -3.63 11.02
CA ASP A 80 3.48 -4.34 11.12
C ASP A 80 2.99 -4.77 9.72
N GLY A 81 3.19 -3.94 8.70
CA GLY A 81 2.75 -4.21 7.33
C GLY A 81 3.55 -5.34 6.66
N PHE A 82 4.86 -5.41 6.86
CA PHE A 82 5.63 -6.55 6.34
C PHE A 82 5.25 -7.85 7.04
N GLU A 83 5.07 -7.83 8.37
CA GLU A 83 4.60 -8.98 9.14
C GLU A 83 3.23 -9.45 8.63
N LEU A 84 2.28 -8.53 8.50
CA LEU A 84 0.95 -8.82 7.96
C LEU A 84 1.03 -9.41 6.54
N SER A 85 1.87 -8.86 5.67
CA SER A 85 2.03 -9.35 4.29
C SER A 85 2.58 -10.79 4.26
N GLU A 86 3.57 -11.08 5.10
CA GLU A 86 4.19 -12.40 5.21
C GLU A 86 3.22 -13.45 5.78
N GLU A 87 2.41 -13.09 6.79
CA GLU A 87 1.45 -14.01 7.39
C GLU A 87 0.23 -14.25 6.49
N SER A 88 -0.26 -13.21 5.83
CA SER A 88 -1.45 -13.29 4.97
C SER A 88 -1.16 -13.79 3.55
N ASN A 89 0.11 -13.82 3.14
CA ASN A 89 0.53 -14.04 1.76
C ASN A 89 -0.09 -13.05 0.76
N THR A 90 -0.47 -11.85 1.22
CA THR A 90 -1.06 -10.78 0.39
C THR A 90 -0.25 -9.49 0.49
N PRO A 91 -0.25 -8.65 -0.55
CA PRO A 91 0.33 -7.31 -0.46
C PRO A 91 -0.44 -6.42 0.53
N VAL A 92 0.25 -5.41 1.07
CA VAL A 92 -0.27 -4.43 2.05
C VAL A 92 0.05 -3.01 1.60
#